data_AF-R7JFC8-F1
#
_entry.id   AF-R7JFC8-F1
#
_cell.length_a   1.000
_cell.length_b   1.000
_cell.length_c   1.000
_cell.angle_alpha   90.00
_cell.angle_beta   90.00
_cell.angle_gamma   90.00
#
_symmetry.space_group_name_H-M   'P 1'
#
loop_
_entity.id
_entity.type
_entity.pdbx_description
1 polymer ?
#
loop_
_entity_poly.entity_id
_entity_poly.type
_entity_poly.pdbx_seq_one_letter_code
_entity_poly.pdbx_strand_id
1 'polypeptide(L)' 'MIELGKKYRLKKIKGFENYNNEYYKVIGFYNFDTIICENTYGEKVCIYEGVFN' A
#
# COMPACT_ATOMS: atom_id res chain seq x y z
N MET A 1 5.34 -11.45 -3.14
CA MET A 1 3.91 -11.59 -3.51
C MET A 1 3.10 -10.94 -2.40
N ILE A 2 2.27 -9.97 -2.72
CA ILE A 2 1.45 -9.27 -1.73
C ILE A 2 0.15 -10.05 -1.54
N GLU A 3 -0.25 -10.23 -0.29
CA GLU A 3 -1.40 -11.04 0.11
C GLU A 3 -2.54 -10.15 0.63
N LEU A 4 -3.77 -10.54 0.30
CA LEU A 4 -4.97 -9.85 0.78
C LEU A 4 -5.14 -10.08 2.28
N GLY A 5 -5.50 -9.04 3.02
CA GLY A 5 -5.66 -9.05 4.47
C GLY A 5 -4.38 -8.86 5.28
N LYS A 6 -3.20 -8.93 4.65
CA LYS A 6 -1.92 -8.70 5.33
C LYS A 6 -1.52 -7.25 5.38
N LYS A 7 -0.76 -6.91 6.43
CA LYS A 7 -0.18 -5.58 6.62
C LYS A 7 1.23 -5.57 6.08
N TYR A 8 1.53 -4.57 5.29
CA TYR A 8 2.86 -4.33 4.74
C TYR A 8 3.29 -2.92 5.04
N ARG A 9 4.59 -2.73 5.19
CA ARG A 9 5.14 -1.40 5.36
C ARG A 9 5.42 -0.80 4.00
N LEU A 10 4.89 0.39 3.75
CA LEU A 10 5.14 1.06 2.49
C LEU A 10 6.57 1.62 2.52
N LYS A 11 7.44 1.14 1.63
CA LYS A 11 8.82 1.57 1.56
C LYS A 11 8.97 2.79 0.65
N LYS A 12 8.22 2.82 -0.46
CA LYS A 12 8.26 3.93 -1.42
C LYS A 12 6.99 3.96 -2.26
N ILE A 13 6.47 5.16 -2.50
CA ILE A 13 5.49 5.43 -3.56
C ILE A 13 6.24 6.14 -4.68
N LYS A 14 6.15 5.64 -5.90
CA LYS A 14 6.75 6.32 -7.06
C LYS A 14 6.02 7.65 -7.27
N GLY A 15 6.76 8.77 -7.23
CA GLY A 15 6.19 10.13 -7.35
C GLY A 15 6.02 10.88 -6.02
N PHE A 16 6.28 10.25 -4.88
CA PHE A 16 6.40 10.94 -3.58
C PHE A 16 7.81 10.72 -3.01
N GLU A 17 8.51 11.80 -2.66
CA GLU A 17 9.81 11.73 -1.96
C GLU A 17 9.67 11.29 -0.50
N ASN A 18 8.45 11.30 0.04
CA ASN A 18 8.21 10.89 1.41
C ASN A 18 8.09 9.36 1.53
N TYR A 19 9.08 8.79 2.20
CA TYR A 19 9.07 7.42 2.69
C TYR A 19 8.00 7.32 3.78
N ASN A 20 6.77 7.01 3.39
CA ASN A 20 5.71 6.86 4.37
C ASN A 20 5.91 5.53 5.11
N ASN A 21 6.59 5.56 6.26
CA ASN A 21 6.94 4.39 7.09
C ASN A 21 5.71 3.79 7.81
N GLU A 22 4.52 4.06 7.29
CA GLU A 22 3.24 3.56 7.79
C GLU A 22 2.98 2.13 7.32
N TYR A 23 2.18 1.42 8.13
CA TYR A 23 1.69 0.10 7.80
C TYR A 23 0.32 0.21 7.13
N TYR A 24 0.20 -0.48 6.01
CA TYR A 24 -1.00 -0.55 5.22
C TYR A 24 -1.49 -1.98 5.14
N LYS A 25 -2.77 -2.20 5.45
CA LYS A 25 -3.43 -3.48 5.23
C LYS A 25 -3.90 -3.56 3.78
N VAL A 26 -3.51 -4.59 3.05
CA VAL A 26 -4.01 -4.80 1.69
C VAL A 26 -5.43 -5.33 1.78
N ILE A 27 -6.38 -4.60 1.20
CA ILE A 27 -7.81 -4.95 1.23
C ILE A 27 -8.33 -5.35 -0.15
N GLY A 28 -7.57 -5.08 -1.22
CA GLY A 28 -7.92 -5.48 -2.57
C GLY A 28 -6.83 -5.18 -3.57
N PHE A 29 -7.00 -5.73 -4.77
CA PHE A 29 -6.18 -5.44 -5.93
C PHE A 29 -7.09 -4.81 -6.99
N TYR A 30 -6.71 -3.63 -7.47
CA TYR A 30 -7.47 -2.97 -8.53
C TYR A 30 -6.98 -3.42 -9.90
N ASN A 31 -5.65 -3.40 -10.10
CA ASN A 31 -4.95 -3.86 -11.30
C ASN A 31 -3.60 -4.47 -10.91
N PHE A 32 -2.85 -5.00 -11.88
CA PHE A 32 -1.51 -5.56 -11.65
C PHE A 32 -0.57 -4.59 -10.92
N ASP A 33 -0.64 -3.30 -11.24
CA ASP A 33 0.21 -2.25 -10.68
C ASP A 33 -0.46 -1.39 -9.59
N THR A 34 -1.73 -1.67 -9.27
CA THR A 34 -2.52 -0.86 -8.33
C THR A 34 -3.11 -1.70 -7.22
N ILE A 35 -2.73 -1.39 -5.98
CA ILE A 35 -3.17 -2.10 -4.78
C ILE A 35 -4.06 -1.17 -3.96
N ILE A 36 -5.15 -1.71 -3.42
CA ILE A 36 -6.04 -1.00 -2.52
C ILE A 36 -5.65 -1.37 -1.09
N CYS A 37 -5.33 -0.34 -0.33
CA CYS A 37 -4.82 -0.45 1.03
C CYS A 37 -5.69 0.31 2.02
N GLU A 38 -5.65 -0.10 3.28
CA GLU A 38 -6.24 0.59 4.41
C GLU A 38 -5.12 0.97 5.38
N ASN A 39 -5.03 2.24 5.75
CA ASN A 39 -4.03 2.72 6.73
C ASN A 39 -4.47 2.42 8.18
N THR A 40 -3.66 2.81 9.16
CA THR A 40 -4.00 2.64 10.59
C THR A 40 -5.19 3.47 11.04
N TYR A 41 -5.57 4.49 10.29
CA TYR A 41 -6.73 5.35 10.55
C TYR A 41 -8.02 4.82 9.92
N GLY A 42 -7.97 3.70 9.19
CA GLY A 42 -9.12 3.12 8.49
C GLY A 42 -9.43 3.79 7.14
N GLU A 43 -8.55 4.68 6.66
CA GLU A 43 -8.69 5.32 5.37
C GLU A 43 -8.24 4.39 4.24
N LYS A 44 -9.03 4.36 3.17
CA LYS A 44 -8.74 3.55 1.99
C LYS A 44 -7.91 4.36 1.01
N VAL A 45 -6.76 3.82 0.65
CA VAL A 45 -5.77 4.46 -0.22
C VAL A 45 -5.45 3.53 -1.37
N CYS A 46 -5.46 4.06 -2.59
CA CYS A 46 -4.98 3.34 -3.76
C CYS A 46 -3.50 3.67 -3.95
N ILE A 47 -2.67 2.64 -3.98
CA ILE A 47 -1.22 2.77 -4.15
C ILE A 47 -0.86 2.22 -5.53
N TYR A 48 -0.35 3.09 -6.39
CA TYR A 48 0.17 2.74 -7.71
C TYR A 48 1.69 2.55 -7.65
N GLU A 49 2.20 1.45 -8.21
CA GLU A 49 3.64 1.12 -8.21
C GLU A 49 4.30 1.23 -6.82
N GLY A 50 3.58 0.86 -5.76
CA GLY A 50 4.08 0.89 -4.38
C GLY A 50 5.08 -0.23 -4.11
N VAL A 51 6.22 0.10 -3.48
CA VAL A 51 7.15 -0.91 -2.97
C VAL A 51 6.80 -1.20 -1.52
N PHE A 52 6.33 -2.41 -1.27
CA PHE A 52 5.97 -2.90 0.06
C PHE A 52 7.08 -3.79 0.63
N ASN A 53 7.28 -3.73 1.94
CA ASN A 53 8.20 -4.61 2.67
C ASN A 53 7.44 -5.52 3.63
#